data_AF-A0A6J0N380-F1
#
_entry.id   AF-A0A6J0N380-F1
#
_cell.length_a   1.000
_cell.length_b   1.000
_cell.length_c   1.000
_cell.angle_alpha   90.00
_cell.angle_beta   90.00
_cell.angle_gamma   90.00
#
_symmetry.space_group_name_H-M   'P 1'
#
loop_
_entity.id
_entity.type
_entity.pdbx_description
1 polymer ?
#
loop_
_entity_poly.entity_id
_entity_poly.type
_entity_poly.pdbx_seq_one_letter_code
_entity_poly.pdbx_strand_id
1 'polypeptide(L)'
;MGEGGKSGRCFSVTSIFCMFLMVGLDVVAGFVAMQAEIAQEEVNLLECTSPSKKAFVRGLIALGCLLAAHFIAVMIGCVIISNIVTIIYVPKITKHIHTACIYLTWIIATAGAGMLTMGIWMNRESRSKCGFTNKPILFLGGEVCFLHAIVSVIMYVANVISRSSLVTF
;
A
#
# COMPACT_ATOMS: atom_id res chain seq x y z
N MET A 1 -33.61 -23.45 -3.29
CA MET A 1 -33.28 -22.01 -3.14
C MET A 1 -32.74 -21.79 -1.73
N GLY A 2 -31.43 -21.61 -1.55
CA GLY A 2 -30.86 -21.45 -0.19
C GLY A 2 -29.33 -21.25 -0.09
N GLU A 3 -28.55 -21.46 -1.15
CA GLU A 3 -27.08 -21.40 -1.06
C GLU A 3 -26.47 -20.01 -1.30
N GLY A 4 -27.22 -19.08 -1.91
CA GLY A 4 -26.72 -17.73 -2.21
C GLY A 4 -26.42 -16.87 -0.98
N GLY A 5 -27.12 -17.10 0.14
CA GLY A 5 -27.01 -16.28 1.36
C GLY A 5 -25.78 -16.56 2.23
N LYS A 6 -25.25 -17.80 2.21
CA LYS A 6 -24.05 -18.18 2.99
C LYS A 6 -22.76 -17.77 2.26
N SER A 7 -22.73 -17.97 0.94
CA SER A 7 -21.57 -17.63 0.10
C SER A 7 -21.29 -16.12 0.07
N GLY A 8 -22.33 -15.28 -0.04
CA GLY A 8 -22.20 -13.83 0.00
C GLY A 8 -21.70 -13.26 1.35
N ARG A 9 -22.04 -13.92 2.46
CA ARG A 9 -21.64 -13.49 3.82
C ARG A 9 -20.16 -13.77 4.10
N CYS A 10 -19.66 -14.95 3.70
CA CYS A 10 -18.22 -15.25 3.79
C CYS A 10 -17.39 -14.32 2.91
N PHE A 11 -17.86 -14.03 1.69
CA PHE A 11 -17.18 -13.10 0.78
C PHE A 11 -17.07 -11.69 1.37
N SER A 12 -18.12 -11.20 2.05
CA SER A 12 -18.11 -9.89 2.69
C SER A 12 -17.14 -9.83 3.88
N VAL A 13 -17.11 -10.84 4.75
CA VAL A 13 -16.21 -10.87 5.92
C VAL A 13 -14.74 -10.96 5.49
N THR A 14 -14.41 -11.81 4.53
CA THR A 14 -13.04 -11.92 4.00
C THR A 14 -12.58 -10.61 3.39
N SER A 15 -13.45 -9.93 2.65
CA SER A 15 -13.12 -8.66 2.01
C SER A 15 -12.84 -7.54 3.02
N ILE A 16 -13.61 -7.48 4.12
CA ILE A 16 -13.39 -6.55 5.23
C ILE A 16 -12.05 -6.86 5.94
N PHE A 17 -11.78 -8.13 6.23
CA PHE A 17 -10.51 -8.53 6.85
C PHE A 17 -9.30 -8.15 6.00
N CYS A 18 -9.35 -8.41 4.69
CA CYS A 18 -8.28 -8.03 3.76
C CYS A 18 -8.08 -6.49 3.72
N MET A 19 -9.16 -5.72 3.83
CA MET A 19 -9.07 -4.25 3.89
C MET A 19 -8.35 -3.78 5.16
N PHE A 20 -8.71 -4.29 6.34
CA PHE A 20 -8.00 -3.97 7.59
C PHE A 20 -6.53 -4.41 7.56
N LEU A 21 -6.26 -5.60 7.01
CA LEU A 21 -4.90 -6.11 6.89
C LEU A 21 -4.03 -5.22 5.98
N MET A 22 -4.55 -4.83 4.82
CA MET A 22 -3.86 -3.94 3.88
C MET A 22 -3.57 -2.57 4.51
N VAL A 23 -4.57 -1.95 5.15
CA VAL A 23 -4.36 -0.67 5.86
C VAL A 23 -3.34 -0.81 6.99
N GLY A 24 -3.42 -1.89 7.76
CA GLY A 24 -2.46 -2.17 8.83
C GLY A 24 -1.03 -2.31 8.32
N LEU A 25 -0.84 -3.02 7.19
CA LEU A 25 0.47 -3.17 6.55
C LEU A 25 1.03 -1.83 6.06
N ASP A 26 0.22 -0.99 5.40
CA ASP A 26 0.65 0.33 4.94
C ASP A 26 1.00 1.27 6.10
N VAL A 27 0.23 1.23 7.19
CA VAL A 27 0.51 2.01 8.40
C VAL A 27 1.82 1.56 9.05
N VAL A 28 2.02 0.26 9.21
CA VAL A 28 3.28 -0.31 9.71
C VAL A 28 4.44 0.07 8.80
N ALA A 29 4.27 -0.03 7.48
CA ALA A 29 5.29 0.37 6.51
C ALA A 29 5.69 1.83 6.69
N GLY A 30 4.71 2.74 6.77
CA GLY A 30 4.92 4.17 6.99
C GLY A 30 5.69 4.46 8.28
N PHE A 31 5.24 3.91 9.42
CA PHE A 31 5.93 4.10 10.70
C PHE A 31 7.34 3.52 10.73
N VAL A 32 7.53 2.33 10.17
CA VAL A 32 8.86 1.70 10.11
C VAL A 32 9.80 2.46 9.18
N ALA A 33 9.30 3.03 8.08
CA ALA A 33 10.08 3.87 7.18
C ALA A 33 10.51 5.19 7.82
N MET A 34 9.62 5.87 8.56
CA MET A 34 9.97 7.05 9.36
C MET A 34 11.05 6.73 10.40
N GLN A 35 10.89 5.61 11.10
CA GLN A 35 11.88 5.08 12.02
C GLN A 35 13.22 4.70 11.36
N ALA A 36 13.20 4.32 10.08
CA ALA A 36 14.40 4.06 9.31
C ALA A 36 15.14 5.37 8.98
N GLU A 37 14.40 6.43 8.64
CA GLU A 37 14.98 7.76 8.39
C GLU A 37 15.64 8.34 9.64
N ILE A 38 14.98 8.27 10.82
CA ILE A 38 15.57 8.75 12.08
C ILE A 38 16.90 8.02 12.37
N ALA A 39 16.93 6.69 12.17
CA ALA A 39 18.13 5.89 12.36
C ALA A 39 19.23 6.16 11.32
N GLN A 40 18.88 6.79 10.19
CA GLN A 40 19.82 7.26 9.17
C GLN A 40 20.32 8.68 9.53
N GLU A 41 19.45 9.55 10.04
CA GLU A 41 19.80 10.91 10.43
C GLU A 41 20.79 10.94 11.60
N GLU A 42 20.60 10.08 12.61
CA GLU A 42 21.53 9.94 13.74
C GLU A 42 22.97 9.63 13.28
N VAL A 43 23.16 8.74 12.29
CA VAL A 43 24.50 8.41 11.78
C VAL A 43 25.08 9.48 10.87
N ASN A 44 24.22 10.25 10.19
CA ASN A 44 24.65 11.36 9.34
C ASN A 44 25.18 12.54 10.18
N LEU A 45 24.57 12.82 11.33
CA LEU A 45 25.01 13.87 12.26
C LEU A 45 26.37 13.57 12.92
N LEU A 46 26.70 12.28 13.11
CA LEU A 46 27.96 11.82 13.72
C LEU A 46 29.10 11.67 12.71
N GLU A 47 29.19 12.58 11.74
CA GLU A 47 30.28 12.62 10.74
C GLU A 47 30.34 11.34 9.87
N CYS A 48 29.17 10.81 9.51
CA CYS A 48 28.92 9.76 8.51
C CYS A 48 29.99 8.66 8.41
N THR A 49 30.28 8.04 9.55
CA THR A 49 31.32 7.02 9.68
C THR A 49 30.97 5.73 8.92
N SER A 50 29.67 5.36 8.83
CA SER A 50 29.22 4.13 8.17
C SER A 50 27.70 4.11 7.90
N PRO A 51 27.20 3.31 6.93
CA PRO A 51 25.77 3.14 6.68
C PRO A 51 25.02 2.49 7.87
N SER A 52 23.77 2.90 8.11
CA SER A 52 22.99 2.43 9.26
C SER A 52 22.33 1.08 9.01
N LYS A 53 22.85 0.01 9.65
CA LYS A 53 22.26 -1.34 9.61
C LYS A 53 20.81 -1.35 10.10
N LYS A 54 20.48 -0.50 11.09
CA LYS A 54 19.10 -0.36 11.60
C LYS A 54 18.17 0.23 10.53
N ALA A 55 18.61 1.28 9.84
CA ALA A 55 17.84 1.89 8.74
C ALA A 55 17.64 0.91 7.58
N PHE A 56 18.66 0.12 7.23
CA PHE A 56 18.57 -0.94 6.21
C PHE A 56 17.49 -1.98 6.52
N VAL A 57 17.52 -2.56 7.73
CA VAL A 57 16.56 -3.60 8.14
C VAL A 57 15.14 -3.02 8.23
N ARG A 58 14.98 -1.82 8.79
CA ARG A 58 13.68 -1.14 8.85
C ARG A 58 13.15 -0.83 7.45
N GLY A 59 13.99 -0.33 6.56
CA GLY A 59 13.62 -0.10 5.15
C GLY A 59 13.13 -1.37 4.46
N LEU A 60 13.82 -2.51 4.64
CA LEU A 60 13.38 -3.80 4.10
C LEU A 60 12.02 -4.24 4.65
N ILE A 61 11.78 -4.08 5.95
CA ILE A 61 10.49 -4.38 6.57
C ILE A 61 9.39 -3.50 5.96
N ALA A 62 9.65 -2.20 5.83
CA ALA A 62 8.69 -1.26 5.23
C ALA A 62 8.37 -1.62 3.78
N LEU A 63 9.40 -1.91 2.97
CA LEU A 63 9.23 -2.35 1.58
C LEU A 63 8.42 -3.65 1.49
N GLY A 64 8.72 -4.63 2.34
CA GLY A 64 7.97 -5.89 2.39
C GLY A 64 6.49 -5.68 2.74
N CYS A 65 6.21 -4.81 3.71
CA CYS A 65 4.84 -4.47 4.10
C CYS A 65 4.07 -3.77 2.97
N LEU A 66 4.68 -2.79 2.29
CA LEU A 66 4.08 -2.10 1.15
C LEU A 66 3.78 -3.08 0.00
N LEU A 67 4.71 -3.98 -0.33
CA LEU A 67 4.50 -4.97 -1.39
C LEU A 67 3.36 -5.95 -1.05
N ALA A 68 3.29 -6.39 0.21
CA ALA A 68 2.20 -7.24 0.69
C ALA A 68 0.85 -6.50 0.66
N ALA A 69 0.80 -5.24 1.11
CA ALA A 69 -0.38 -4.40 1.06
C ALA A 69 -0.85 -4.19 -0.40
N HIS A 70 0.08 -3.88 -1.29
CA HIS A 70 -0.21 -3.69 -2.71
C HIS A 70 -0.76 -4.97 -3.35
N PHE A 71 -0.18 -6.13 -3.06
CA PHE A 71 -0.68 -7.41 -3.55
C PHE A 71 -2.13 -7.66 -3.11
N ILE A 72 -2.47 -7.38 -1.84
CA ILE A 72 -3.85 -7.48 -1.33
C ILE A 72 -4.77 -6.50 -2.06
N ALA A 73 -4.35 -5.24 -2.24
CA ALA A 73 -5.11 -4.24 -2.96
C ALA A 73 -5.42 -4.65 -4.41
N VAL A 74 -4.44 -5.24 -5.11
CA VAL A 74 -4.60 -5.79 -6.47
C VAL A 74 -5.60 -6.95 -6.47
N MET A 75 -5.50 -7.90 -5.54
CA MET A 75 -6.44 -9.02 -5.44
C MET A 75 -7.88 -8.54 -5.22
N ILE A 76 -8.09 -7.57 -4.33
CA ILE A 76 -9.39 -6.93 -4.10
C ILE A 76 -9.86 -6.23 -5.40
N GLY A 77 -8.98 -5.46 -6.04
CA GLY A 77 -9.29 -4.74 -7.29
C GLY A 77 -9.71 -5.67 -8.43
N CYS A 78 -8.99 -6.77 -8.65
CA CYS A 78 -9.30 -7.79 -9.65
C CYS A 78 -10.68 -8.41 -9.40
N VAL A 79 -10.96 -8.83 -8.17
CA VAL A 79 -12.25 -9.40 -7.79
C VAL A 79 -13.38 -8.40 -8.06
N ILE A 80 -13.17 -7.11 -7.75
CA ILE A 80 -14.19 -6.09 -7.99
C ILE A 80 -14.42 -5.87 -9.49
N ILE A 81 -13.37 -5.75 -10.30
CA ILE A 81 -13.50 -5.61 -11.76
C ILE A 81 -14.27 -6.80 -12.35
N SER A 82 -13.92 -8.04 -11.96
CA SER A 82 -14.63 -9.23 -12.45
C SER A 82 -16.12 -9.18 -12.10
N ASN A 83 -16.47 -8.78 -10.88
CA ASN A 83 -17.87 -8.63 -10.48
C ASN A 83 -18.60 -7.51 -11.25
N ILE A 84 -17.94 -6.37 -11.51
CA ILE A 84 -18.53 -5.28 -12.31
C ILE A 84 -18.81 -5.72 -13.75
N VAL A 85 -17.93 -6.51 -14.36
CA VAL A 85 -18.13 -7.03 -15.72
C VAL A 85 -19.30 -8.01 -15.78
N THR A 86 -19.53 -8.80 -14.74
CA THR A 86 -20.64 -9.77 -14.68
C THR A 86 -22.00 -9.08 -14.44
N ILE A 87 -22.03 -7.93 -13.77
CA ILE A 87 -23.27 -7.20 -13.45
C ILE A 87 -23.56 -6.18 -14.55
N ILE A 88 -24.50 -6.49 -15.45
CA ILE A 88 -24.89 -5.66 -16.61
C ILE A 88 -25.40 -4.26 -16.20
N TYR A 89 -25.85 -4.08 -14.95
CA TYR A 89 -26.51 -2.87 -14.44
C TYR A 89 -25.62 -1.91 -13.61
N VAL A 90 -24.30 -2.08 -13.57
CA VAL A 90 -23.43 -1.16 -12.80
C VAL A 90 -23.33 0.21 -13.51
N PRO A 91 -23.48 1.34 -12.79
CA PRO A 91 -23.27 2.67 -13.36
C PRO A 91 -21.88 2.81 -13.99
N LYS A 92 -21.80 3.38 -15.21
CA LYS A 92 -20.53 3.61 -15.93
C LYS A 92 -19.49 4.36 -15.08
N ILE A 93 -19.94 5.30 -14.25
CA ILE A 93 -19.07 6.10 -13.36
C ILE A 93 -18.32 5.24 -12.34
N THR A 94 -18.95 4.24 -11.73
CA THR A 94 -18.33 3.32 -10.77
C THR A 94 -17.18 2.56 -11.42
N LYS A 95 -17.37 2.08 -12.65
CA LYS A 95 -16.32 1.39 -13.41
C LYS A 95 -15.10 2.29 -13.63
N HIS A 96 -15.31 3.53 -14.06
CA HIS A 96 -14.22 4.49 -14.28
C HIS A 96 -13.47 4.83 -12.99
N ILE A 97 -14.18 5.08 -11.88
CA ILE A 97 -13.56 5.33 -10.57
C ILE A 97 -12.70 4.15 -10.15
N HIS A 98 -13.22 2.92 -10.28
CA HIS A 98 -12.50 1.72 -9.86
C HIS A 98 -11.23 1.49 -10.68
N THR A 99 -11.33 1.64 -12.00
CA THR A 99 -10.18 1.56 -12.91
C THR A 99 -9.16 2.65 -12.59
N ALA A 100 -9.58 3.90 -12.38
CA ALA A 100 -8.69 4.99 -12.03
C ALA A 100 -7.97 4.75 -10.69
N CYS A 101 -8.68 4.27 -9.67
CA CYS A 101 -8.08 3.94 -8.38
C CYS A 101 -7.02 2.85 -8.50
N ILE A 102 -7.28 1.79 -9.28
CA ILE A 102 -6.29 0.74 -9.51
C ILE A 102 -5.02 1.32 -10.16
N TYR A 103 -5.15 2.10 -11.22
CA TYR A 103 -3.97 2.74 -11.83
C TYR A 103 -3.21 3.64 -10.84
N LEU A 104 -3.92 4.43 -10.03
CA LEU A 104 -3.31 5.25 -8.99
C LEU A 104 -2.57 4.41 -7.94
N THR A 105 -3.14 3.30 -7.47
CA THR A 105 -2.45 2.40 -6.52
C THR A 105 -1.14 1.85 -7.09
N TRP A 106 -1.09 1.50 -8.38
CA TRP A 106 0.15 1.04 -9.03
C TRP A 106 1.21 2.14 -9.12
N ILE A 107 0.81 3.36 -9.48
CA ILE A 107 1.72 4.52 -9.55
C ILE A 107 2.30 4.81 -8.17
N ILE A 108 1.45 4.89 -7.15
CA ILE A 108 1.83 5.18 -5.76
C ILE A 108 2.71 4.05 -5.21
N ALA A 109 2.33 2.78 -5.40
CA ALA A 109 3.12 1.65 -4.94
C ALA A 109 4.50 1.60 -5.60
N THR A 110 4.60 1.87 -6.91
CA THR A 110 5.87 1.90 -7.63
C THR A 110 6.75 3.05 -7.14
N ALA A 111 6.18 4.24 -6.93
CA ALA A 111 6.90 5.39 -6.40
C ALA A 111 7.39 5.13 -4.97
N GLY A 112 6.52 4.61 -4.10
CA GLY A 112 6.84 4.25 -2.71
C GLY A 112 7.93 3.18 -2.63
N ALA A 113 7.76 2.08 -3.35
CA ALA A 113 8.75 1.00 -3.42
C ALA A 113 10.09 1.49 -3.98
N GLY A 114 10.07 2.35 -5.00
CA GLY A 114 11.27 2.96 -5.57
C GLY A 114 12.04 3.79 -4.55
N MET A 115 11.35 4.68 -3.83
CA MET A 115 11.96 5.48 -2.77
C MET A 115 12.49 4.62 -1.62
N LEU A 116 11.69 3.67 -1.11
CA LEU A 116 12.13 2.75 -0.06
C LEU A 116 13.36 1.94 -0.50
N THR A 117 13.37 1.43 -1.73
CA THR A 117 14.51 0.68 -2.28
C THR A 117 15.76 1.55 -2.40
N MET A 118 15.62 2.80 -2.85
CA MET A 118 16.73 3.76 -2.86
C MET A 118 17.26 4.01 -1.45
N GLY A 119 16.37 4.23 -0.47
CA GLY A 119 16.73 4.37 0.94
C GLY A 119 17.47 3.17 1.52
N ILE A 120 16.97 1.95 1.26
CA ILE A 120 17.63 0.69 1.65
C ILE A 120 19.03 0.60 1.01
N TRP A 121 19.12 0.90 -0.30
CA TRP A 121 20.39 0.83 -1.02
C TRP A 121 21.44 1.81 -0.49
N MET A 122 21.03 2.98 0.00
CA MET A 122 21.93 3.94 0.65
C MET A 122 22.45 3.45 2.00
N ASN A 123 21.70 2.57 2.68
CA ASN A 123 22.04 2.02 4.00
C ASN A 123 22.65 0.61 3.96
N ARG A 124 22.95 0.07 2.78
CA ARG A 124 23.56 -1.26 2.65
C ARG A 124 24.99 -1.27 3.23
N GLU A 125 25.34 -2.34 3.94
CA GLU A 125 26.65 -2.49 4.60
C GLU A 125 27.84 -2.48 3.62
N SER A 126 27.64 -2.91 2.37
CA SER A 126 28.68 -2.91 1.31
C SER A 126 29.02 -1.53 0.76
N ARG A 127 28.39 -0.44 1.23
CA ARG A 127 28.76 0.94 0.88
C ARG A 127 29.92 1.41 1.75
N SER A 128 31.00 1.86 1.10
CA SER A 128 32.17 2.44 1.77
C SER A 128 32.00 3.90 2.22
N LYS A 129 30.92 4.57 1.80
CA LYS A 129 30.59 5.95 2.15
C LYS A 129 29.08 6.10 2.28
N CYS A 130 28.61 6.92 3.21
CA CYS A 130 27.22 7.36 3.24
C CYS A 130 26.81 7.97 1.89
N GLY A 131 25.58 7.68 1.45
CA GLY A 131 24.99 8.34 0.29
C GLY A 131 24.69 9.80 0.63
N PHE A 132 25.31 10.73 -0.10
CA PHE A 132 25.17 12.19 0.03
C PHE A 132 23.79 12.70 -0.42
N THR A 133 22.70 12.15 0.12
CA THR A 133 21.37 12.71 -0.12
C THR A 133 20.84 13.27 1.19
N ASN A 134 20.89 14.59 1.35
CA ASN A 134 20.18 15.32 2.41
C ASN A 134 18.64 15.27 2.23
N LYS A 135 18.15 14.35 1.40
CA LYS A 135 16.73 14.20 1.09
C LYS A 135 16.20 13.05 1.94
N PRO A 136 15.10 13.25 2.68
CA PRO A 136 14.54 12.22 3.55
C PRO A 136 13.76 11.20 2.72
N ILE A 137 14.49 10.35 1.99
CA ILE A 137 13.93 9.42 1.00
C ILE A 137 13.10 8.32 1.66
N LEU A 138 13.53 7.79 2.81
CA LEU A 138 12.77 6.76 3.54
C LEU A 138 11.50 7.37 4.13
N PHE A 139 11.58 8.58 4.69
CA PHE A 139 10.41 9.33 5.16
C PHE A 139 9.39 9.57 4.04
N LEU A 140 9.86 10.06 2.87
CA LEU A 140 8.98 10.31 1.72
C LEU A 140 8.36 9.00 1.20
N GLY A 141 9.12 7.90 1.20
CA GLY A 141 8.61 6.56 0.93
C GLY A 141 7.52 6.14 1.93
N GLY A 142 7.68 6.47 3.20
CA GLY A 142 6.70 6.23 4.26
C GLY A 142 5.39 7.01 4.07
N GLU A 143 5.47 8.30 3.75
CA GLU A 143 4.31 9.14 3.40
C GLU A 143 3.50 8.53 2.24
N VAL A 144 4.21 8.02 1.23
CA VAL A 144 3.57 7.36 0.08
C VAL A 144 2.89 6.04 0.45
N CYS A 145 3.34 5.33 1.50
CA CYS A 145 2.62 4.16 2.03
C CYS A 145 1.26 4.56 2.63
N PHE A 146 1.17 5.67 3.38
CA PHE A 146 -0.11 6.16 3.88
C PHE A 146 -1.05 6.59 2.73
N LEU A 147 -0.50 7.23 1.69
CA LEU A 147 -1.27 7.57 0.51
C LEU A 147 -1.80 6.31 -0.21
N HIS A 148 -1.02 5.24 -0.27
CA HIS A 148 -1.45 3.95 -0.82
C HIS A 148 -2.65 3.38 -0.04
N ALA A 149 -2.64 3.44 1.30
CA ALA A 149 -3.76 3.03 2.13
C ALA A 149 -5.03 3.85 1.82
N ILE A 150 -4.91 5.18 1.74
CA ILE A 150 -6.05 6.09 1.48
C ILE A 150 -6.71 5.75 0.15
N VAL A 151 -5.94 5.65 -0.93
CA VAL A 151 -6.47 5.33 -2.27
C VAL A 151 -7.13 3.95 -2.28
N SER A 152 -6.52 2.97 -1.60
CA SER A 152 -7.07 1.61 -1.51
C SER A 152 -8.38 1.55 -0.71
N VAL A 153 -8.53 2.35 0.34
CA VAL A 153 -9.78 2.47 1.11
C VAL A 153 -10.87 3.14 0.27
N ILE A 154 -10.55 4.21 -0.46
CA ILE A 154 -11.51 4.88 -1.36
C ILE A 154 -12.05 3.89 -2.39
N MET A 155 -11.16 3.10 -3.01
CA MET A 155 -11.54 2.04 -3.94
C MET A 155 -12.51 1.04 -3.30
N TYR A 156 -12.18 0.55 -2.11
CA TYR A 156 -13.01 -0.39 -1.37
C TYR A 156 -14.41 0.17 -1.04
N VAL A 157 -14.46 1.38 -0.47
CA VAL A 157 -15.71 2.04 -0.07
C VAL A 157 -16.59 2.34 -1.30
N ALA A 158 -16.01 2.81 -2.40
CA ALA A 158 -16.74 3.06 -3.63
C ALA A 158 -17.44 1.80 -4.16
N ASN A 159 -16.79 0.63 -4.05
CA ASN A 159 -17.38 -0.65 -4.39
C ASN A 159 -18.50 -1.08 -3.42
N VAL A 160 -18.30 -0.92 -2.11
CA VAL A 160 -19.34 -1.23 -1.11
C VAL A 160 -20.60 -0.38 -1.33
N ILE A 161 -20.44 0.92 -1.57
CA ILE A 161 -21.55 1.83 -1.86
C ILE A 161 -22.26 1.38 -3.13
N SER A 162 -21.52 1.10 -4.21
CA SER A 162 -22.11 0.70 -5.49
C SER A 162 -22.90 -0.60 -5.39
N ARG A 163 -22.42 -1.57 -4.60
CA ARG A 163 -23.16 -2.81 -4.32
C ARG A 163 -24.42 -2.57 -3.49
N SER A 164 -24.35 -1.69 -2.50
CA SER A 164 -25.51 -1.36 -1.66
C SER A 164 -26.62 -0.70 -2.47
N SER A 165 -26.26 0.24 -3.36
CA SER A 165 -27.21 0.89 -4.26
C SER A 165 -27.89 -0.08 -5.23
N LEU A 166 -27.21 -1.15 -5.67
CA LEU A 166 -27.79 -2.18 -6.54
C LEU A 166 -28.76 -3.14 -5.82
N VAL A 167 -28.65 -3.29 -4.50
CA VAL A 167 -29.56 -4.15 -3.70
C VAL A 167 -30.85 -3.40 -3.32
N THR A 168 -30.87 -2.07 -3.51
CA THR A 168 -32.02 -1.22 -3.13
C THR A 168 -33.03 -1.01 -4.27
N PHE A 169 -32.75 -1.55 -5.47
CA PHE A 169 -33.66 -1.59 -6.63
C PHE A 169 -34.01 -3.03 -6.98
#